data_AF-A0A2N3G167-F1
#
_entry.id   AF-A0A2N3G167-F1
#
_cell.length_a   1.000
_cell.length_b   1.000
_cell.length_c   1.000
_cell.angle_alpha   90.00
_cell.angle_beta   90.00
_cell.angle_gamma   90.00
#
_symmetry.space_group_name_H-M   'P 1'
#
loop_
_entity.id
_entity.type
_entity.pdbx_description
1 polymer ?
#
loop_
_entity_poly.entity_id
_entity_poly.type
_entity_poly.pdbx_seq_one_letter_code
_entity_poly.pdbx_strand_id
1 'polypeptide(L)'
;MTPELHPHEPEESPDYAELVAFFGHIAYIIPGLRPVLADHLREADGEMLPHLLMTDVLEWVCRESERGMSAEAPVLFGALDRGYTDGSHAMRDLMVIAFLEHIPGFAGTVPDPTGVGPKVRAAMGPLMSAVLAEIESWRHDPSTRPRPTR
;
A
#
# COMPACT_ATOMS: atom_id res chain seq x y z
N MET A 1 33.85 -3.45 7.58
CA MET A 1 32.70 -4.37 7.44
C MET A 1 31.82 -3.79 6.36
N THR A 2 31.94 -4.32 5.15
CA THR A 2 30.93 -4.14 4.11
C THR A 2 29.65 -4.84 4.59
N PRO A 3 28.47 -4.19 4.54
CA PRO A 3 27.23 -4.91 4.72
C PRO A 3 27.13 -5.89 3.54
N GLU A 4 26.98 -7.18 3.83
CA GLU A 4 26.60 -8.15 2.82
C GLU A 4 25.23 -7.75 2.29
N LEU A 5 25.20 -7.24 1.05
CA LEU A 5 23.99 -7.20 0.24
C LEU A 5 23.60 -8.66 0.02
N HIS A 6 22.75 -9.19 0.88
CA HIS A 6 22.06 -10.44 0.58
C HIS A 6 21.24 -10.17 -0.68
N PRO A 7 21.47 -10.87 -1.80
CA PRO A 7 20.55 -10.82 -2.92
C PRO A 7 19.19 -11.25 -2.37
N HIS A 8 18.14 -10.52 -2.72
CA HIS A 8 16.77 -10.86 -2.33
C HIS A 8 16.36 -12.17 -3.02
N GLU A 9 16.86 -13.30 -2.53
CA GLU A 9 16.54 -14.64 -3.01
C GLU A 9 15.13 -15.00 -2.53
N PRO A 10 14.14 -15.11 -3.44
CA PRO A 10 12.75 -15.38 -3.05
C PRO A 10 12.57 -16.71 -2.31
N GLU A 11 13.51 -17.64 -2.48
CA GLU A 11 13.53 -18.95 -1.84
C GLU A 11 13.82 -18.86 -0.32
N GLU A 12 14.50 -17.81 0.14
CA GLU A 12 14.85 -17.60 1.56
C GLU A 12 13.82 -16.75 2.31
N SER A 13 12.90 -16.09 1.59
CA SER A 13 11.86 -15.23 2.17
C SER A 13 10.51 -15.43 1.45
N PRO A 14 9.68 -16.39 1.89
CA PRO A 14 8.39 -16.67 1.26
C PRO A 14 7.45 -15.45 1.28
N ASP A 15 7.56 -14.62 2.32
CA ASP A 15 6.82 -13.36 2.42
C ASP A 15 7.24 -12.40 1.31
N TYR A 16 8.54 -12.29 0.98
CA TYR A 16 8.99 -11.45 -0.12
C TYR A 16 8.47 -11.94 -1.48
N ALA A 17 8.43 -13.26 -1.70
CA ALA A 17 7.86 -13.84 -2.91
C ALA A 17 6.35 -13.52 -3.05
N GLU A 18 5.59 -13.57 -1.95
CA GLU A 18 4.18 -13.15 -1.91
C GLU A 18 4.02 -11.67 -2.29
N LEU A 19 4.83 -10.78 -1.71
CA LEU A 19 4.78 -9.35 -2.01
C LEU A 19 5.04 -9.07 -3.49
N VAL A 20 6.08 -9.69 -4.06
CA VAL A 20 6.40 -9.56 -5.49
C VAL A 20 5.27 -10.07 -6.38
N ALA A 21 4.70 -11.24 -6.04
CA ALA A 21 3.59 -11.82 -6.78
C ALA A 21 2.34 -10.92 -6.74
N PHE A 22 2.06 -10.30 -5.59
CA PHE A 22 0.95 -9.37 -5.43
C PHE A 22 1.09 -8.15 -6.35
N PHE A 23 2.26 -7.52 -6.38
CA PHE A 23 2.49 -6.36 -7.25
C PHE A 23 2.44 -6.72 -8.74
N GLY A 24 3.00 -7.86 -9.11
CA GLY A 24 2.88 -8.39 -10.47
C GLY A 24 1.41 -8.63 -10.85
N HIS A 25 0.62 -9.17 -9.93
CA HIS A 25 -0.80 -9.41 -10.13
C HIS A 25 -1.58 -8.11 -10.34
N ILE A 26 -1.45 -7.11 -9.46
CA ILE A 26 -2.20 -5.86 -9.59
C ILE A 26 -1.82 -5.10 -10.87
N ALA A 27 -0.54 -5.06 -11.26
CA ALA A 27 -0.13 -4.44 -12.51
C ALA A 27 -0.64 -5.21 -13.74
N TYR A 28 -0.81 -6.52 -13.64
CA TYR A 28 -1.40 -7.32 -14.72
C TYR A 28 -2.88 -6.99 -14.93
N ILE A 29 -3.68 -6.94 -13.85
CA ILE A 29 -5.13 -6.72 -13.91
C ILE A 29 -5.54 -5.24 -14.01
N ILE A 30 -4.66 -4.30 -13.65
CA ILE A 30 -4.88 -2.85 -13.72
C ILE A 30 -3.86 -2.24 -14.69
N PRO A 31 -4.24 -2.03 -15.98
CA PRO A 31 -3.36 -1.47 -16.99
C PRO A 31 -2.68 -0.16 -16.58
N GLY A 32 -3.37 0.72 -15.86
CA GLY A 32 -2.82 1.99 -15.37
C GLY A 32 -1.65 1.86 -14.40
N LEU A 33 -1.47 0.70 -13.75
CA LEU A 33 -0.35 0.43 -12.83
C LEU A 33 0.89 -0.14 -13.53
N ARG A 34 0.80 -0.56 -14.80
CA ARG A 34 1.97 -1.08 -15.53
C ARG A 34 3.08 -0.05 -15.70
N PRO A 35 2.78 1.23 -16.06
CA PRO A 35 3.81 2.27 -16.10
C PRO A 35 4.43 2.52 -14.73
N VAL A 36 3.62 2.47 -13.65
CA VAL A 36 4.10 2.63 -12.26
C VAL A 36 5.12 1.55 -11.91
N LEU A 37 4.80 0.28 -12.18
CA LEU A 37 5.72 -0.84 -11.97
C LEU A 37 6.99 -0.72 -12.84
N ALA A 38 6.85 -0.31 -14.10
CA ALA A 38 7.98 -0.17 -15.01
C ALA A 38 8.93 0.96 -14.56
N ASP A 39 8.38 2.10 -14.12
CA ASP A 39 9.17 3.22 -13.61
C ASP A 39 9.86 2.85 -12.30
N HIS A 40 9.15 2.17 -11.38
CA HIS A 40 9.73 1.67 -10.14
C HIS A 40 10.94 0.77 -10.42
N LEU A 41 10.78 -0.25 -11.27
CA LEU A 41 11.87 -1.17 -11.61
C LEU A 41 13.04 -0.44 -12.29
N ARG A 42 12.76 0.56 -13.13
CA ARG A 42 13.82 1.37 -13.76
C ARG A 42 14.59 2.18 -12.72
N GLU A 43 13.92 2.71 -11.69
CA GLU A 43 14.52 3.57 -10.65
C GLU A 43 15.21 2.76 -9.55
N ALA A 44 14.79 1.52 -9.34
CA ALA A 44 15.34 0.58 -8.38
C ALA A 44 16.33 -0.42 -9.01
N ASP A 45 16.94 -0.11 -10.16
CA ASP A 45 17.92 -0.98 -10.84
C ASP A 45 17.43 -2.42 -11.10
N GLY A 46 16.13 -2.57 -11.36
CA GLY A 46 15.44 -3.84 -11.61
C GLY A 46 14.95 -4.55 -10.35
N GLU A 47 15.18 -3.98 -9.17
CA GLU A 47 14.74 -4.54 -7.89
C GLU A 47 13.28 -4.20 -7.58
N MET A 48 12.59 -5.14 -6.94
CA MET A 48 11.25 -4.92 -6.41
C MET A 48 11.37 -4.47 -4.96
N LEU A 49 11.16 -3.18 -4.66
CA LEU A 49 11.22 -2.64 -3.31
C LEU A 49 9.79 -2.42 -2.79
N PRO A 50 9.17 -3.39 -2.05
CA PRO A 50 7.73 -3.42 -1.82
C PRO A 50 7.17 -2.17 -1.14
N HIS A 51 7.90 -1.63 -0.16
CA HIS A 51 7.51 -0.42 0.58
C HIS A 51 7.45 0.80 -0.33
N LEU A 52 8.47 0.99 -1.17
CA LEU A 52 8.51 2.11 -2.12
C LEU A 52 7.46 1.92 -3.21
N LEU A 53 7.32 0.70 -3.75
CA LEU A 53 6.31 0.41 -4.78
C LEU A 53 4.88 0.61 -4.25
N MET A 54 4.61 0.28 -2.98
CA MET A 54 3.31 0.56 -2.36
C MET A 54 3.04 2.07 -2.27
N THR A 55 4.08 2.86 -1.96
CA THR A 55 3.98 4.33 -2.01
C THR A 55 3.71 4.82 -3.42
N ASP A 56 4.37 4.27 -4.44
CA ASP A 56 4.12 4.61 -5.85
C ASP A 56 2.68 4.30 -6.28
N VAL A 57 2.12 3.19 -5.78
CA VAL A 57 0.71 2.83 -5.97
C VAL A 57 -0.22 3.85 -5.31
N LEU A 58 0.08 4.30 -4.08
CA LEU A 58 -0.69 5.36 -3.43
C LEU A 58 -0.64 6.67 -4.23
N GLU A 59 0.55 7.06 -4.71
CA GLU A 59 0.67 8.27 -5.53
C GLU A 59 -0.14 8.18 -6.82
N TRP A 60 -0.18 6.99 -7.45
CA TRP A 60 -1.03 6.75 -8.60
C TRP A 60 -2.52 6.94 -8.24
N VAL A 61 -2.98 6.40 -7.10
CA VAL A 61 -4.35 6.60 -6.59
C VAL A 61 -4.64 8.08 -6.35
N CYS A 62 -3.70 8.84 -5.79
CA CYS A 62 -3.85 10.28 -5.58
C CYS A 62 -3.98 11.03 -6.91
N ARG A 63 -3.14 10.72 -7.91
CA ARG A 63 -3.22 11.33 -9.24
C ARG A 63 -4.53 11.01 -9.96
N GLU A 64 -5.02 9.77 -9.84
CA GLU A 64 -6.34 9.39 -10.36
C GLU A 64 -7.46 10.15 -9.65
N SER A 65 -7.35 10.36 -8.33
CA SER A 65 -8.35 11.12 -7.54
C SER A 65 -8.50 12.56 -8.01
N GLU A 66 -7.40 13.18 -8.44
CA GLU A 66 -7.39 14.55 -8.95
C GLU A 66 -8.06 14.65 -10.32
N ARG A 67 -7.89 13.63 -11.16
CA ARG A 67 -8.43 13.56 -12.53
C ARG A 67 -9.87 13.03 -12.58
N GLY A 68 -10.32 12.42 -11.49
CA GLY A 68 -11.56 11.65 -11.42
C GLY A 68 -11.25 10.17 -11.55
N MET A 69 -11.64 9.40 -10.54
CA MET A 69 -11.36 7.97 -10.44
C MET A 69 -11.84 7.20 -11.67
N SER A 70 -10.91 6.47 -12.30
CA SER A 70 -11.24 5.54 -13.37
C SER A 70 -11.93 4.29 -12.84
N ALA A 71 -12.45 3.47 -13.76
CA ALA A 71 -13.01 2.15 -13.44
C ALA A 71 -11.97 1.17 -12.86
N GLU A 72 -10.68 1.51 -12.90
CA GLU A 72 -9.60 0.69 -12.35
C GLU A 72 -9.46 0.83 -10.83
N ALA A 73 -9.84 1.97 -10.25
CA ALA A 73 -9.67 2.20 -8.82
C ALA A 73 -10.47 1.24 -7.93
N PRO A 74 -11.76 0.92 -8.21
CA PRO A 74 -12.48 -0.11 -7.46
C PRO A 74 -11.84 -1.50 -7.58
N VAL A 75 -11.19 -1.81 -8.72
CA VAL A 75 -10.48 -3.08 -8.92
C VAL A 75 -9.24 -3.13 -8.04
N LEU A 76 -8.48 -2.03 -7.96
CA LEU A 76 -7.34 -1.91 -7.06
C LEU A 76 -7.74 -2.07 -5.60
N PHE A 77 -8.76 -1.34 -5.13
CA PHE A 77 -9.20 -1.47 -3.73
C PHE A 77 -9.75 -2.85 -3.41
N GLY A 78 -10.42 -3.51 -4.36
CA GLY A 78 -10.81 -4.91 -4.21
C GLY A 78 -9.63 -5.87 -4.12
N ALA A 79 -8.53 -5.59 -4.84
CA ALA A 79 -7.29 -6.37 -4.72
C ALA A 79 -6.58 -6.12 -3.39
N LEU A 80 -6.56 -4.87 -2.89
CA LEU A 80 -6.00 -4.52 -1.58
C LEU A 80 -6.79 -5.17 -0.43
N ASP A 81 -8.13 -5.13 -0.46
CA ASP A 81 -8.98 -5.80 0.52
C ASP A 81 -8.68 -7.31 0.59
N ARG A 82 -8.53 -7.97 -0.57
CA ARG A 82 -8.16 -9.40 -0.64
C ARG A 82 -6.75 -9.66 -0.14
N GLY A 83 -5.77 -8.87 -0.59
CA GLY A 83 -4.38 -9.01 -0.18
C GLY A 83 -4.21 -8.82 1.34
N TYR A 84 -4.98 -7.93 1.96
CA TYR A 84 -4.98 -7.78 3.41
C TYR A 84 -5.63 -8.95 4.15
N THR A 85 -6.73 -9.49 3.60
CA THR A 85 -7.46 -10.61 4.21
C THR A 85 -6.66 -11.90 4.17
N ASP A 86 -6.16 -12.23 2.98
CA ASP A 86 -5.57 -13.53 2.68
C ASP A 86 -4.05 -13.54 2.87
N GLY A 87 -3.42 -12.36 2.88
CA GLY A 87 -1.97 -12.23 2.91
C GLY A 87 -1.33 -12.45 4.28
N SER A 88 0.00 -12.62 4.22
CA SER A 88 0.88 -12.73 5.38
C SER A 88 0.82 -11.50 6.30
N HIS A 89 1.47 -11.60 7.46
CA HIS A 89 1.69 -10.44 8.33
C HIS A 89 2.49 -9.35 7.61
N ALA A 90 3.50 -9.73 6.81
CA ALA A 90 4.30 -8.80 6.04
C ALA A 90 3.46 -8.02 5.00
N MET A 91 2.50 -8.68 4.35
CA MET A 91 1.57 -8.02 3.43
C MET A 91 0.69 -6.98 4.14
N ARG A 92 0.13 -7.34 5.31
CA ARG A 92 -0.71 -6.43 6.10
C ARG A 92 0.10 -5.24 6.62
N ASP A 93 1.30 -5.49 7.15
CA ASP A 93 2.21 -4.44 7.60
C ASP A 93 2.57 -3.50 6.45
N LEU A 94 2.87 -4.04 5.26
CA LEU A 94 3.15 -3.24 4.08
C LEU A 94 1.98 -2.32 3.73
N MET A 95 0.75 -2.84 3.71
CA MET A 95 -0.44 -2.02 3.41
C MET A 95 -0.69 -0.95 4.48
N VAL A 96 -0.51 -1.26 5.77
CA VAL A 96 -0.68 -0.27 6.83
C VAL A 96 0.40 0.81 6.72
N ILE A 97 1.66 0.41 6.76
CA ILE A 97 2.79 1.32 6.90
C ILE A 97 3.03 2.12 5.61
N ALA A 98 2.99 1.47 4.45
CA ALA A 98 3.38 2.11 3.19
C ALA A 98 2.21 2.63 2.34
N PHE A 99 0.96 2.32 2.71
CA PHE A 99 -0.23 2.82 2.02
C PHE A 99 -1.14 3.64 2.96
N LEU A 100 -1.76 3.00 3.95
CA LEU A 100 -2.83 3.63 4.74
C LEU A 100 -2.34 4.83 5.57
N GLU A 101 -1.19 4.70 6.24
CA GLU A 101 -0.61 5.78 7.06
C GLU A 101 -0.11 6.97 6.23
N HIS A 102 0.00 6.81 4.90
CA HIS A 102 0.45 7.85 3.98
C HIS A 102 -0.68 8.54 3.23
N ILE A 103 -1.93 8.10 3.40
CA ILE A 103 -3.09 8.75 2.77
C ILE A 103 -3.15 10.22 3.22
N PRO A 104 -3.31 11.20 2.32
CA PRO A 104 -3.44 12.61 2.69
C PRO A 104 -4.53 12.83 3.76
N GLY A 105 -4.21 13.61 4.78
CA GLY A 105 -5.08 13.84 5.94
C GLY A 105 -5.06 12.74 6.99
N PHE A 106 -4.24 11.68 6.82
CA PHE A 106 -4.12 10.59 7.79
C PHE A 106 -3.87 11.12 9.20
N ALA A 107 -4.82 10.81 10.08
CA ALA A 107 -4.84 11.22 11.47
C ALA A 107 -4.55 12.73 11.74
N GLY A 108 -4.78 13.62 10.77
CA GLY A 108 -4.40 15.04 10.85
C GLY A 108 -2.88 15.30 10.78
N THR A 109 -2.07 14.29 10.48
CA THR A 109 -0.59 14.36 10.47
C THR A 109 -0.01 14.44 9.06
N VAL A 110 -0.67 13.85 8.07
CA VAL A 110 -0.26 13.95 6.66
C VAL A 110 -0.94 15.15 6.02
N PRO A 111 -0.21 16.12 5.45
CA PRO A 111 -0.81 17.28 4.79
C PRO A 111 -1.75 16.88 3.64
N ASP A 112 -2.88 17.60 3.50
CA ASP A 112 -3.81 17.44 2.37
C ASP A 112 -4.20 18.81 1.79
N PRO A 113 -3.25 19.53 1.16
CA PRO A 113 -3.51 20.87 0.64
C PRO A 113 -4.50 20.89 -0.53
N THR A 114 -4.69 19.76 -1.21
CA THR A 114 -5.53 19.64 -2.41
C THR A 114 -6.86 18.92 -2.16
N GLY A 115 -7.11 18.45 -0.92
CA GLY A 115 -8.34 17.75 -0.57
C GLY A 115 -8.48 16.40 -1.27
N VAL A 116 -7.37 15.72 -1.55
CA VAL A 116 -7.34 14.42 -2.21
C VAL A 116 -7.68 13.30 -1.22
N GLY A 117 -7.32 13.45 0.05
CA GLY A 117 -7.54 12.44 1.09
C GLY A 117 -8.99 11.94 1.19
N PRO A 118 -10.00 12.83 1.25
CA PRO A 118 -11.41 12.43 1.24
C PRO A 118 -11.83 11.66 -0.02
N LYS A 119 -11.25 11.98 -1.19
CA LYS A 119 -11.58 11.29 -2.45
C LYS A 119 -11.04 9.86 -2.46
N VAL A 120 -9.80 9.68 -1.98
CA VAL A 120 -9.19 8.35 -1.80
C VAL A 120 -10.05 7.51 -0.85
N ARG A 121 -10.40 8.06 0.32
CA ARG A 121 -11.24 7.38 1.33
C ARG A 121 -12.61 7.00 0.78
N ALA A 122 -13.23 7.85 -0.04
CA ALA A 122 -14.53 7.56 -0.64
C ALA A 122 -14.48 6.41 -1.67
N ALA A 123 -13.32 6.14 -2.26
CA ALA A 123 -13.14 5.07 -3.24
C ALA A 123 -12.70 3.73 -2.60
N MET A 124 -12.20 3.77 -1.36
CA MET A 124 -11.71 2.59 -0.66
C MET A 124 -12.79 1.54 -0.43
N GLY A 125 -12.37 0.28 -0.43
CA GLY A 125 -13.19 -0.86 -0.04
C GLY A 125 -13.57 -0.83 1.45
N PRO A 126 -14.61 -1.59 1.86
CA PRO A 126 -15.10 -1.57 3.24
C PRO A 126 -14.05 -2.08 4.23
N LEU A 127 -13.20 -3.04 3.86
CA LEU A 127 -12.19 -3.58 4.77
C LEU A 127 -11.08 -2.56 5.00
N MET A 128 -10.44 -2.06 3.94
CA MET A 128 -9.41 -1.02 4.08
C MET A 128 -9.93 0.23 4.79
N SER A 129 -11.21 0.60 4.59
CA SER A 129 -11.83 1.70 5.34
C SER A 129 -11.94 1.42 6.84
N ALA A 130 -12.31 0.19 7.22
CA ALA A 130 -12.37 -0.21 8.63
C ALA A 130 -10.97 -0.23 9.27
N VAL A 131 -9.98 -0.78 8.58
CA VAL A 131 -8.58 -0.81 9.04
C VAL A 131 -8.05 0.61 9.21
N LEU A 132 -8.26 1.49 8.23
CA LEU A 132 -7.86 2.90 8.32
C LEU A 132 -8.44 3.59 9.55
N ALA A 133 -9.74 3.43 9.80
CA ALA A 133 -10.41 4.02 10.96
C ALA A 133 -9.85 3.47 12.28
N GLU A 134 -9.55 2.17 12.33
CA GLU A 134 -8.94 1.53 13.49
C GLU A 134 -7.54 2.11 13.78
N ILE A 135 -6.66 2.17 12.79
CA ILE A 135 -5.29 2.70 12.98
C ILE A 135 -5.29 4.21 13.28
N GLU A 136 -6.20 5.00 12.70
CA GLU A 136 -6.35 6.42 13.01
C GLU A 136 -6.78 6.60 14.48
N SER A 137 -7.64 5.71 15.01
CA SER A 137 -8.04 5.74 16.41
C SER A 137 -6.86 5.53 17.37
N TRP A 138 -5.92 4.65 17.04
CA TRP A 138 -4.71 4.41 17.85
C TRP A 138 -3.77 5.61 17.87
N ARG A 139 -3.74 6.38 16.78
CA ARG A 139 -2.93 7.61 16.68
C ARG A 139 -3.54 8.74 17.52
N HIS A 140 -4.86 8.80 17.62
CA HIS A 140 -5.57 9.80 18.42
C HIS A 140 -5.57 9.45 19.91
N ASP A 141 -5.78 8.18 20.24
CA ASP A 141 -5.78 7.65 21.59
C ASP A 141 -4.98 6.34 21.64
N PRO A 142 -3.71 6.38 22.07
CA PRO A 142 -2.86 5.19 22.18
C PRO A 142 -3.42 4.09 23.09
N SER A 143 -4.38 4.40 23.98
CA SER A 143 -5.01 3.40 24.85
C SER A 143 -5.95 2.44 24.11
N THR A 144 -6.38 2.82 22.90
CA THR A 144 -7.21 2.00 22.01
C THR A 144 -6.41 0.95 21.23
N ARG A 145 -5.07 1.06 21.24
CA ARG A 145 -4.19 0.09 20.57
C ARG A 145 -4.26 -1.27 21.29
N PRO A 146 -4.51 -2.38 20.59
CA PRO A 146 -4.53 -3.70 21.20
C PRO A 146 -3.16 -4.01 21.83
N ARG A 147 -3.18 -4.54 23.06
CA ARG A 147 -1.95 -4.99 23.73
C ARG A 147 -1.42 -6.24 23.02
N PRO A 148 -0.10 -6.36 22.78
CA PRO A 148 0.46 -7.56 22.20
C PRO A 148 0.13 -8.76 23.11
N THR A 149 -0.60 -9.72 22.56
CA THR A 149 -0.77 -11.04 23.17
C THR A 149 0.57 -11.76 23.13
N ARG A 150 1.07 -12.13 24.32
CA ARG A 150 2.27 -12.96 24.48
C ARG A 150 2.06 -14.37 23.96
#